data_AF-A0A434RSX1-F1
#
_entry.id   AF-A0A434RSX1-F1
#
_cell.length_a   1.000
_cell.length_b   1.000
_cell.length_c   1.000
_cell.angle_alpha   90.00
_cell.angle_beta   90.00
_cell.angle_gamma   90.00
#
_symmetry.space_group_name_H-M   'P 1'
#
loop_
_entity.id
_entity.type
_entity.pdbx_description
1 polymer ?
#
loop_
_entity_poly.entity_id
_entity_poly.type
_entity_poly.pdbx_seq_one_letter_code
_entity_poly.pdbx_strand_id
1 'polypeptide(L)'
;MNTNPGGGGEFGQRQAQGPIVPKTAAEALRPEAGTPPPSKRSRASRSQVVVFLNFFLSLVILVVLASGAALYFGMQAFIEPGPSANGDTFMVKP
;
A
#
# COMPACT_ATOMS: atom_id res chain seq x y z
N MET A 1 -16.61 25.49 -23.91
CA MET A 1 -16.41 24.26 -23.10
C MET A 1 -17.64 24.04 -22.25
N ASN A 2 -18.31 22.90 -22.39
CA ASN A 2 -19.49 22.52 -21.59
C ASN A 2 -19.01 21.69 -20.39
N THR A 3 -19.20 22.17 -19.16
CA THR A 3 -18.80 21.47 -17.93
C THR A 3 -20.00 20.75 -17.32
N ASN A 4 -20.09 19.44 -17.59
CA ASN A 4 -21.06 18.56 -16.94
C ASN A 4 -20.42 17.95 -15.67
N PRO A 5 -20.84 18.31 -14.44
CA PRO A 5 -20.37 17.62 -13.24
C PRO A 5 -21.06 16.25 -13.17
N GLY A 6 -20.30 15.22 -13.52
CA GLY A 6 -20.77 13.84 -13.49
C GLY A 6 -21.02 13.33 -12.08
N GLY A 7 -22.22 12.76 -11.91
CA GLY A 7 -22.40 11.53 -11.14
C GLY A 7 -22.52 11.71 -9.63
N GLY A 8 -23.68 12.18 -9.19
CA GLY A 8 -24.13 11.95 -7.82
C GLY A 8 -24.12 10.45 -7.50
N GLY A 9 -23.52 10.10 -6.37
CA GLY A 9 -23.44 8.72 -5.90
C GLY A 9 -24.83 8.13 -5.69
N GLU A 10 -25.19 7.15 -6.51
CA GLU A 10 -26.30 6.22 -6.25
C GLU A 10 -25.89 5.28 -5.11
N PHE A 11 -25.91 5.83 -3.89
CA PHE A 11 -25.93 5.05 -2.66
C PHE A 11 -27.28 4.34 -2.57
N GLY A 12 -27.27 3.05 -2.89
CA GLY A 12 -28.35 2.12 -2.55
C GLY A 12 -29.58 2.24 -3.44
N GLN A 13 -29.53 1.60 -4.62
CA GLN A 13 -30.75 1.02 -5.18
C GLN A 13 -31.23 -0.08 -4.21
N ARG A 14 -31.96 0.34 -3.19
CA ARG A 14 -32.91 -0.53 -2.49
C ARG A 14 -33.80 -1.08 -3.60
N GLN A 15 -33.72 -2.39 -3.84
CA GLN A 15 -34.67 -3.07 -4.69
C GLN A 15 -36.06 -2.61 -4.26
N ALA A 16 -36.73 -1.85 -5.12
CA ALA A 16 -38.10 -1.47 -4.89
C ALA A 16 -38.86 -2.79 -4.79
N GLN A 17 -39.30 -3.13 -3.57
CA GLN A 17 -40.17 -4.26 -3.34
C GLN A 17 -41.46 -3.99 -4.09
N GLY A 18 -41.58 -4.57 -5.29
CA GLY A 18 -42.85 -4.65 -5.99
C GLY A 18 -43.88 -5.40 -5.12
N PRO A 19 -45.17 -5.32 -5.46
CA PRO A 19 -46.24 -5.97 -4.72
C PRO A 19 -45.90 -7.44 -4.41
N ILE A 20 -46.15 -7.87 -3.17
CA ILE A 20 -45.89 -9.24 -2.71
C ILE A 20 -46.81 -10.17 -3.50
N VAL A 21 -46.30 -10.79 -4.56
CA VAL A 21 -47.01 -11.83 -5.28
C VAL A 21 -46.81 -13.14 -4.51
N PRO A 22 -47.89 -13.82 -4.08
CA PRO A 22 -47.77 -15.12 -3.42
C PRO A 22 -47.09 -16.12 -4.36
N LYS A 23 -45.91 -16.63 -3.96
CA LYS A 23 -45.23 -17.71 -4.68
C LYS A 23 -45.92 -19.05 -4.37
N THR A 24 -46.15 -19.87 -5.37
CA THR A 24 -46.68 -21.23 -5.17
C THR A 24 -45.58 -22.17 -4.68
N ALA A 25 -45.93 -23.27 -4.01
CA ALA A 25 -44.95 -24.23 -3.47
C ALA A 25 -44.02 -24.82 -4.55
N ALA A 26 -44.52 -24.98 -5.78
CA ALA A 26 -43.72 -25.42 -6.92
C ALA A 26 -42.71 -24.36 -7.40
N GLU A 27 -43.01 -23.08 -7.21
CA GLU A 27 -42.12 -21.97 -7.56
C GLU A 27 -40.96 -21.85 -6.55
N ALA A 28 -41.16 -22.20 -5.28
CA ALA A 28 -40.13 -22.16 -4.23
C ALA A 28 -39.06 -23.26 -4.39
N LEU A 29 -39.39 -24.33 -5.10
CA LEU A 29 -38.49 -25.43 -5.44
C LEU A 29 -37.65 -25.15 -6.70
N ARG A 30 -37.96 -24.09 -7.45
CA ARG A 30 -37.12 -23.68 -8.58
C ARG A 30 -35.86 -23.03 -8.03
N PRO A 31 -34.66 -23.51 -8.40
CA PRO A 31 -33.42 -22.85 -8.01
C PRO A 31 -33.44 -21.42 -8.53
N GLU A 32 -33.58 -20.44 -7.63
CA GLU A 32 -33.44 -19.02 -7.96
C GLU A 32 -32.06 -18.81 -8.59
N ALA A 33 -31.99 -18.06 -9.68
CA ALA A 33 -30.74 -17.78 -10.39
C ALA A 33 -29.68 -17.31 -9.39
N GLY A 34 -28.53 -17.99 -9.38
CA GLY A 34 -27.49 -17.85 -8.37
C GLY A 34 -27.13 -16.40 -8.06
N THR A 35 -26.67 -16.19 -6.82
CA THR A 35 -26.27 -14.89 -6.25
C THR A 35 -25.68 -13.99 -7.33
N PRO A 36 -26.21 -12.76 -7.53
CA PRO A 36 -25.73 -11.87 -8.58
C PRO A 36 -24.21 -11.74 -8.48
N PRO A 37 -23.50 -11.71 -9.62
CA PRO A 37 -22.04 -11.65 -9.61
C PRO A 37 -21.59 -10.47 -8.73
N PRO A 38 -20.51 -10.64 -7.95
CA PRO A 38 -20.08 -9.63 -7.01
C PRO A 38 -19.94 -8.28 -7.72
N SER A 39 -20.42 -7.22 -7.07
CA SER A 39 -20.33 -5.87 -7.62
C SER A 39 -18.89 -5.59 -8.05
N LYS A 40 -18.73 -4.98 -9.23
CA LYS A 40 -17.40 -4.67 -9.79
C LYS A 40 -16.56 -3.98 -8.72
N ARG A 41 -15.48 -4.65 -8.30
CA ARG A 41 -14.56 -4.15 -7.28
C ARG A 41 -14.16 -2.71 -7.59
N SER A 42 -14.17 -1.85 -6.58
CA SER A 42 -13.87 -0.43 -6.73
C SER A 42 -12.58 -0.18 -7.53
N ARG A 43 -12.66 0.65 -8.59
CA ARG A 43 -11.50 1.02 -9.42
C ARG A 43 -10.43 1.75 -8.59
N ALA A 44 -10.82 2.44 -7.52
CA ALA A 44 -9.91 3.11 -6.61
C ALA A 44 -8.94 2.12 -5.92
N SER A 45 -9.38 0.89 -5.65
CA SER A 45 -8.52 -0.17 -5.09
C SER A 45 -7.43 -0.65 -6.05
N ARG A 46 -7.45 -0.21 -7.32
CA ARG A 46 -6.45 -0.49 -8.36
C ARG A 46 -5.74 0.77 -8.85
N SER A 47 -5.80 1.87 -8.09
CA SER A 47 -5.15 3.11 -8.49
C SER A 47 -3.64 2.92 -8.62
N GLN A 48 -3.13 3.12 -9.84
CA GLN A 48 -1.71 3.00 -10.14
C GLN A 48 -0.87 4.03 -9.38
N VAL A 49 -1.45 5.19 -9.08
CA VAL A 49 -0.83 6.22 -8.23
C VAL A 49 -0.59 5.69 -6.82
N VAL A 50 -1.55 4.96 -6.24
CA VAL A 50 -1.42 4.37 -4.89
C VAL A 50 -0.34 3.30 -4.87
N VAL A 51 -0.32 2.43 -5.90
CA VAL A 51 0.72 1.40 -6.04
C VAL A 51 2.11 2.04 -6.17
N PHE A 52 2.23 3.08 -7.00
CA PHE A 52 3.48 3.82 -7.17
C PHE A 52 3.93 4.48 -5.87
N LEU A 53 3.03 5.14 -5.14
CA LEU A 53 3.38 5.83 -3.90
C LEU A 53 3.80 4.84 -2.81
N ASN A 54 3.19 3.65 -2.76
CA ASN A 54 3.60 2.59 -1.84
C ASN A 54 5.00 2.04 -2.19
N PHE A 55 5.26 1.83 -3.48
CA PHE A 55 6.60 1.47 -3.96
C PHE A 55 7.63 2.54 -3.58
N PHE A 56 7.30 3.81 -3.80
CA PHE A 56 8.18 4.92 -3.46
C PHE A 56 8.46 4.99 -1.95
N LEU A 57 7.43 4.84 -1.12
CA LEU A 57 7.61 4.77 0.34
C LEU A 57 8.53 3.61 0.73
N SER A 58 8.34 2.43 0.13
CA SER A 58 9.18 1.25 0.38
C SER A 58 10.63 1.52 -0.04
N LEU A 59 10.85 2.19 -1.18
CA LEU A 59 12.16 2.59 -1.66
C LEU A 59 12.83 3.58 -0.70
N VAL A 60 12.10 4.59 -0.21
CA VAL A 60 12.61 5.55 0.78
C VAL A 60 13.07 4.83 2.05
N ILE A 61 12.26 3.90 2.58
CA ILE A 61 12.62 3.10 3.75
C ILE A 61 13.91 2.30 3.48
N LEU A 62 14.03 1.68 2.31
CA LEU A 62 15.23 0.93 1.93
C LEU A 62 16.48 1.85 1.86
N VAL A 63 16.36 3.04 1.30
CA VAL A 63 17.45 4.03 1.24
C VAL A 63 17.86 4.49 2.63
N VAL A 64 16.91 4.74 3.53
CA VAL A 64 17.19 5.13 4.92
C VAL A 64 17.95 4.02 5.65
N LEU A 65 17.50 2.76 5.53
CA LEU A 65 18.18 1.61 6.12
C LEU A 65 19.59 1.42 5.56
N ALA A 66 19.75 1.50 4.24
CA ALA A 66 21.06 1.38 3.58
C ALA A 66 22.02 2.50 4.04
N SER A 67 21.52 3.74 4.14
CA SER A 67 22.30 4.88 4.63
C SER A 67 22.70 4.68 6.09
N GLY A 68 21.78 4.24 6.95
CA GLY A 68 22.07 3.94 8.34
C GLY A 68 23.15 2.87 8.50
N ALA A 69 23.06 1.78 7.73
CA ALA A 69 24.08 0.73 7.73
C ALA A 69 25.44 1.25 7.22
N ALA A 70 25.46 1.99 6.11
CA ALA A 70 26.69 2.57 5.56
C ALA A 70 27.39 3.52 6.53
N LEU A 71 26.61 4.39 7.21
CA LEU A 71 27.15 5.27 8.23
C LEU A 71 27.65 4.50 9.44
N TYR A 72 26.90 3.49 9.91
CA TYR A 72 27.31 2.66 11.04
C TYR A 72 28.66 1.96 10.78
N PHE A 73 28.77 1.24 9.67
CA PHE A 73 30.01 0.54 9.32
C PHE A 73 31.15 1.49 8.95
N GLY A 74 30.84 2.60 8.27
CA GLY A 74 31.81 3.64 7.97
C GLY A 74 32.41 4.22 9.25
N MET A 75 31.57 4.57 10.22
CA MET A 75 32.01 5.15 11.50
C MET A 75 32.76 4.14 12.36
N GLN A 76 32.36 2.86 12.33
CA GLN A 76 33.05 1.79 13.03
C GLN A 76 34.54 1.71 12.64
N ALA A 77 34.87 1.82 11.36
CA ALA A 77 36.25 1.80 10.87
C ALA A 77 37.12 2.95 11.41
N PHE A 78 36.53 4.07 11.84
CA PHE A 78 37.25 5.20 12.43
C PHE A 78 37.37 5.14 13.95
N ILE A 79 36.43 4.45 14.61
CA ILE A 79 36.37 4.36 16.08
C ILE A 79 37.12 3.14 16.60
N GLU A 80 37.29 2.12 15.77
CA GLU A 80 38.05 0.93 16.14
C GLU A 80 39.45 1.28 16.64
N PRO A 81 39.94 0.59 17.69
CA PRO A 81 41.29 0.79 18.17
C PRO A 81 42.29 0.64 17.03
N GLY A 82 43.20 1.62 16.93
CA GLY A 82 44.29 1.55 15.97
C GLY A 82 45.12 0.28 16.16
N PRO A 83 45.82 -0.19 15.10
CA PRO A 83 46.52 -1.48 15.11
C PRO A 83 47.63 -1.58 16.17
N SER A 84 48.10 -0.46 16.71
CA SER A 84 49.04 -0.46 17.85
C SER A 84 48.30 -0.14 19.15
N ALA A 85 48.49 -0.99 20.15
CA ALA A 85 48.01 -0.75 21.51
C ALA A 85 48.78 0.39 22.22
N ASN A 86 49.94 0.80 21.69
CA ASN A 86 50.79 1.84 22.23
C ASN A 86 50.89 3.01 21.24
N GLY A 87 50.79 4.24 21.73
CA GLY A 87 50.96 5.44 20.90
C GLY A 87 52.45 5.65 20.55
N ASP A 88 52.80 5.55 19.28
CA ASP A 88 54.14 5.87 18.80
C ASP A 88 54.36 7.39 18.86
N THR A 89 55.27 7.83 19.73
CA THR A 89 55.67 9.24 19.83
C THR A 89 56.91 9.47 18.98
N PHE A 90 56.76 10.21 17.88
CA PHE A 90 57.88 10.62 17.04
C PHE A 90 58.39 12.00 17.45
N MET A 91 59.63 12.06 17.97
CA MET A 91 60.30 13.34 18.24
C MET A 91 61.02 13.83 16.99
N VAL A 92 60.53 14.92 16.42
CA VAL A 92 61.21 15.64 15.33
C VAL A 92 62.32 16.49 15.95
N LYS A 93 63.55 16.31 15.46
CA LYS A 93 64.69 17.14 15.88
C LYS A 93 64.54 18.54 15.24
N PRO A 94 64.75 19.64 15.99
CA PRO A 94 64.64 21.00 15.46
C PRO A 94 65.68 21.28 14.37
#